data_AF-I0Z4E2-F1
#
_entry.id   AF-I0Z4E2-F1
#
_cell.length_a   1.000
_cell.length_b   1.000
_cell.length_c   1.000
_cell.angle_alpha   90.00
_cell.angle_beta   90.00
_cell.angle_gamma   90.00
#
_symmetry.space_group_name_H-M   'P 1'
#
loop_
_entity.id
_entity.type
_entity.pdbx_description
1 polymer ?
#
loop_
_entity_poly.entity_id
_entity_poly.type
_entity_poly.pdbx_seq_one_letter_code
_entity_poly.pdbx_strand_id
1 'polypeptide(L)'
;MGSLTFLGSRSFINRHRTHSLKSAPGDIELRRIRPKTPICASQASLPFLSKLTDGALVPSVKLLERQQKPYALMRANQNEILSTLAEQLSLRPQATRISEDGLSVYNTPDESLSIALQVGTGEGVEWLVASTTALVKFGGGTIRINVFPDQTLSVPKLDIELFFFFGRINMYINFVARTDLVLDEEYLSRYYKTKGSAGHSFHDLQLECMQDAEMSPFESRSIDMRVLTGQTSLFQGAHASIENVEKMTSYAKRAVSLWLEFAKAEDTAVTEPSQAEKLRFYDRSLYGFAWRDPDNEKVAALIGEDALQEMLQLSTRDDSILQTM
;
A
#
# COMPACT_ATOMS: atom_id res chain seq x y z
N MET A 1 22.44 -5.82 -26.21
CA MET A 1 21.75 -7.13 -26.07
C MET A 1 22.61 -8.02 -25.20
N GLY A 2 22.28 -8.12 -23.91
CA GLY A 2 23.07 -8.84 -22.91
C GLY A 2 22.16 -9.32 -21.79
N SER A 3 21.90 -10.63 -21.82
CA SER A 3 21.22 -11.43 -20.82
C SER A 3 21.99 -11.46 -19.50
N LEU A 4 21.29 -11.50 -18.35
CA LEU A 4 21.85 -11.99 -17.09
C LEU A 4 20.89 -13.01 -16.47
N THR A 5 21.29 -14.26 -16.68
CA THR A 5 20.66 -15.52 -16.34
C THR A 5 20.65 -15.75 -14.82
N PHE A 6 19.48 -16.09 -14.29
CA PHE A 6 19.34 -16.83 -13.03
C PHE A 6 19.75 -18.29 -13.29
N LEU A 7 20.78 -18.81 -12.60
CA LEU A 7 20.91 -20.20 -12.11
C LEU A 7 22.34 -20.47 -11.64
N GLY A 8 22.52 -20.62 -10.32
CA GLY A 8 23.55 -21.49 -9.78
C GLY A 8 22.98 -22.90 -9.65
N SER A 9 23.28 -23.77 -10.62
CA SER A 9 23.10 -25.22 -10.49
C SER A 9 24.47 -25.90 -10.50
N ARG A 10 24.78 -26.63 -9.44
CA ARG A 10 25.77 -27.71 -9.48
C ARG A 10 25.03 -29.01 -9.17
N SER A 11 25.08 -29.88 -10.16
CA SER A 11 24.65 -31.27 -10.14
C SER A 11 25.44 -32.06 -9.11
N PHE A 12 24.73 -32.74 -8.20
CA PHE A 12 25.24 -33.93 -7.54
C PHE A 12 24.21 -35.05 -7.67
N ILE A 13 24.77 -36.22 -7.91
CA ILE A 13 24.18 -37.48 -8.35
C ILE A 13 23.17 -38.03 -7.32
N ASN A 14 22.09 -38.59 -7.86
CA ASN A 14 21.11 -39.45 -7.20
C ASN A 14 21.75 -40.45 -6.21
N ARG A 15 21.40 -40.33 -4.93
CA ARG A 15 21.28 -41.49 -4.03
C ARG A 15 20.04 -41.31 -3.15
N HIS A 16 19.10 -42.24 -3.32
CA HIS A 16 17.95 -42.41 -2.46
C HIS A 16 18.37 -42.49 -0.98
N ARG A 17 17.86 -41.55 -0.17
CA ARG A 17 17.56 -41.77 1.25
C ARG A 17 16.29 -41.00 1.60
N THR A 18 15.21 -41.75 1.76
CA THR A 18 13.97 -41.30 2.38
C THR A 18 14.24 -40.99 3.85
N HIS A 19 14.28 -39.72 4.23
CA HIS A 19 14.05 -39.29 5.61
C HIS A 19 12.73 -38.53 5.68
N SER A 20 11.73 -39.21 6.23
CA SER A 20 10.46 -38.65 6.66
C SER A 20 10.72 -37.61 7.75
N LEU A 21 10.61 -36.32 7.42
CA LEU A 21 10.43 -35.26 8.41
C LEU A 21 8.95 -35.26 8.80
N LYS A 22 8.65 -35.89 9.94
CA LYS A 22 7.40 -35.65 10.66
C LYS A 22 7.48 -34.24 11.24
N SER A 23 6.74 -33.29 10.67
CA SER A 23 6.43 -32.03 11.33
C SER A 23 5.47 -32.31 12.49
N ALA A 24 5.89 -31.96 13.71
CA ALA A 24 4.98 -31.91 14.84
C ALA A 24 4.08 -30.66 14.72
N PRO A 25 2.77 -30.76 14.99
CA PRO A 25 1.92 -29.58 15.10
C PRO A 25 2.25 -28.90 16.43
N GLY A 26 2.90 -27.74 16.37
CA GLY A 26 3.00 -26.83 17.49
C GLY A 26 2.01 -25.69 17.25
N ASP A 27 1.05 -25.52 18.14
CA ASP A 27 0.10 -24.41 18.11
C ASP A 27 0.89 -23.08 18.13
N ILE A 28 0.73 -22.28 17.07
CA ILE A 28 1.31 -20.94 16.97
C ILE A 28 0.41 -20.00 17.77
N GLU A 29 0.83 -19.65 18.98
CA GLU A 29 0.14 -18.63 19.78
C GLU A 29 0.58 -17.23 19.30
N LEU A 30 -0.19 -16.63 18.40
CA LEU A 30 -0.02 -15.24 17.98
C LEU A 30 -0.29 -14.31 19.17
N ARG A 31 0.77 -13.74 19.77
CA ARG A 31 0.62 -12.73 20.83
C ARG A 31 0.13 -11.40 20.24
N ARG A 32 -1.18 -11.13 20.36
CA ARG A 32 -1.75 -9.78 20.18
C ARG A 32 -1.21 -8.86 21.28
N ILE A 33 -0.26 -7.98 20.95
CA ILE A 33 0.23 -6.96 21.88
C ILE A 33 -0.73 -5.77 21.83
N ARG A 34 -1.57 -5.60 22.86
CA ARG A 34 -2.35 -4.36 23.05
C ARG A 34 -1.44 -3.28 23.64
N PRO A 35 -1.39 -2.06 23.09
CA PRO A 35 -0.64 -0.97 23.71
C PRO A 35 -1.27 -0.60 25.06
N LYS A 36 -0.47 -0.61 26.14
CA LYS A 36 -0.88 -0.23 27.49
C LYS A 36 -0.24 1.09 27.90
N THR A 37 -0.78 2.24 27.51
CA THR A 37 -0.61 3.51 28.27
C THR A 37 -1.53 4.62 27.74
N PRO A 38 -2.19 5.41 28.60
CA PRO A 38 -2.79 6.67 28.21
C PRO A 38 -1.73 7.78 28.22
N ILE A 39 -1.54 8.47 27.10
CA ILE A 39 -0.65 9.63 27.00
C ILE A 39 -1.49 10.90 27.13
N CYS A 40 -1.03 11.80 28.00
CA CYS A 40 -1.63 13.07 28.36
C CYS A 40 -1.57 14.08 27.20
N ALA A 41 -2.64 14.84 27.02
CA ALA A 41 -2.82 15.79 25.94
C ALA A 41 -1.98 17.07 26.13
N SER A 42 -1.12 17.40 25.17
CA SER A 42 -0.94 18.77 24.66
C SER A 42 0.04 18.79 23.48
N GLN A 43 -0.49 18.56 22.27
CA GLN A 43 -0.07 19.15 21.01
C GLN A 43 -1.12 18.74 19.99
N ALA A 44 -1.76 19.71 19.34
CA ALA A 44 -2.80 19.47 18.34
C ALA A 44 -2.14 18.91 17.06
N SER A 45 -1.85 17.62 17.08
CA SER A 45 -1.43 16.82 15.93
C SER A 45 -2.45 15.70 15.73
N LEU A 46 -2.91 15.56 14.50
CA LEU A 46 -4.05 14.76 14.05
C LEU A 46 -4.14 13.37 14.73
N PRO A 47 -5.24 13.04 15.44
CA PRO A 47 -5.39 11.78 16.17
C PRO A 47 -5.41 10.53 15.28
N PHE A 48 -5.52 10.69 13.96
CA PHE A 48 -5.50 9.57 13.02
C PHE A 48 -4.13 8.91 12.89
N LEU A 49 -3.06 9.71 12.96
CA LEU A 49 -1.74 9.27 12.52
C LEU A 49 -0.79 8.95 13.65
N SER A 50 -1.03 9.52 14.83
CA SER A 50 -0.14 9.36 15.99
C SER A 50 0.19 7.90 16.27
N LYS A 51 -0.68 6.93 15.99
CA LYS A 51 -0.36 5.51 16.27
C LYS A 51 0.50 4.81 15.21
N LEU A 52 0.38 5.19 13.94
CA LEU A 52 1.25 4.68 12.86
C LEU A 52 2.59 5.43 12.84
N THR A 53 2.63 6.67 13.32
CA THR A 53 3.81 7.54 13.33
C THR A 53 4.59 7.53 14.65
N ASP A 54 3.90 7.45 15.78
CA ASP A 54 4.55 7.40 17.09
C ASP A 54 5.17 6.02 17.27
N GLY A 55 6.29 5.99 17.99
CA GLY A 55 7.10 4.81 18.24
C GLY A 55 6.41 3.65 18.99
N ALA A 56 5.09 3.51 18.94
CA ALA A 56 4.38 2.26 19.19
C ALA A 56 4.62 1.20 18.10
N LEU A 57 5.29 1.56 17.00
CA LEU A 57 5.76 0.62 15.98
C LEU A 57 6.64 -0.48 16.57
N VAL A 58 6.49 -1.65 15.96
CA VAL A 58 7.19 -2.89 16.30
C VAL A 58 8.71 -2.68 16.28
N PRO A 59 9.46 -3.27 17.23
CA PRO A 59 10.93 -3.24 17.25
C PRO A 59 11.61 -3.41 15.90
N SER A 60 11.11 -4.27 15.02
CA SER A 60 11.66 -4.56 13.69
C SER A 60 11.61 -3.38 12.73
N VAL A 61 10.54 -2.57 12.76
CA VAL A 61 10.43 -1.36 11.94
C VAL A 61 11.51 -0.37 12.39
N LYS A 62 11.61 -0.10 13.69
CA LYS A 62 12.64 0.80 14.25
C LYS A 62 14.06 0.29 14.04
N LEU A 63 14.23 -1.03 14.01
CA LEU A 63 15.53 -1.65 13.72
C LEU A 63 15.90 -1.39 12.25
N LEU A 64 14.96 -1.61 11.33
CA LEU A 64 15.19 -1.39 9.90
C LEU A 64 15.41 0.09 9.58
N GLU A 65 14.66 1.01 10.18
CA GLU A 65 14.88 2.47 10.05
C GLU A 65 16.30 2.87 10.47
N ARG A 66 16.82 2.28 11.56
CA ARG A 66 18.20 2.54 12.02
C ARG A 66 19.26 1.97 11.09
N GLN A 67 18.98 0.83 10.47
CA GLN A 67 19.93 0.12 9.60
C GLN A 67 19.92 0.65 8.16
N GLN A 68 18.77 1.13 7.68
CA GLN A 68 18.51 1.42 6.28
C GLN A 68 17.94 2.83 6.15
N LYS A 69 18.81 3.83 5.96
CA LYS A 69 18.41 5.23 5.81
C LYS A 69 17.35 5.47 4.72
N PRO A 70 17.41 4.81 3.53
CA PRO A 70 16.35 4.91 2.53
C PRO A 70 14.97 4.52 3.08
N TYR A 71 14.89 3.45 3.86
CA TYR A 71 13.65 2.98 4.47
C TYR A 71 13.12 3.97 5.54
N ALA A 72 14.01 4.50 6.38
CA ALA A 72 13.63 5.54 7.34
C ALA A 72 13.04 6.79 6.65
N LEU A 73 13.62 7.17 5.51
CA LEU A 73 13.11 8.30 4.74
C LEU A 73 11.76 7.97 4.07
N MET A 74 11.59 6.76 3.52
CA MET A 74 10.29 6.30 3.02
C MET A 74 9.21 6.45 4.10
N ARG A 75 9.49 6.00 5.33
CA ARG A 75 8.58 6.10 6.47
C ARG A 75 8.23 7.54 6.84
N ALA A 76 9.23 8.42 6.94
CA ALA A 76 9.01 9.83 7.20
C ALA A 76 8.10 10.47 6.13
N ASN A 77 8.37 10.15 4.86
CA ASN A 77 7.61 10.64 3.72
C ASN A 77 6.18 10.09 3.67
N GLN A 78 5.96 8.83 4.04
CA GLN A 78 4.63 8.26 4.21
C GLN A 78 3.83 9.05 5.24
N ASN A 79 4.44 9.34 6.39
CA ASN A 79 3.79 10.08 7.47
C ASN A 79 3.39 11.50 7.04
N GLU A 80 4.23 12.16 6.25
CA GLU A 80 3.91 13.47 5.68
C GLU A 80 2.72 13.40 4.72
N ILE A 81 2.74 12.45 3.76
CA ILE A 81 1.63 12.25 2.81
C ILE A 81 0.33 11.96 3.56
N LEU A 82 0.39 11.05 4.54
CA LEU A 82 -0.77 10.72 5.36
C LEU A 82 -1.28 11.92 6.15
N SER A 83 -0.39 12.78 6.66
CA SER A 83 -0.77 14.01 7.37
C SER A 83 -1.54 14.95 6.47
N THR A 84 -1.06 15.15 5.25
CA THR A 84 -1.77 15.93 4.23
C THR A 84 -3.14 15.32 3.94
N LEU A 85 -3.24 14.02 3.68
CA LEU A 85 -4.53 13.36 3.44
C LEU A 85 -5.48 13.48 4.63
N ALA A 86 -4.97 13.29 5.85
CA ALA A 86 -5.76 13.33 7.06
C ALA A 86 -6.35 14.72 7.34
N GLU A 87 -5.57 15.77 7.12
CA GLU A 87 -6.04 17.14 7.21
C GLU A 87 -7.05 17.46 6.09
N GLN A 88 -6.70 17.13 4.84
CA GLN A 88 -7.46 17.56 3.67
C GLN A 88 -8.80 16.82 3.49
N LEU A 89 -8.93 15.62 4.06
CA LEU A 89 -10.11 14.74 3.96
C LEU A 89 -10.76 14.48 5.33
N SER A 90 -10.34 15.21 6.38
CA SER A 90 -10.84 15.02 7.74
C SER A 90 -10.79 13.57 8.24
N LEU A 91 -9.72 12.83 7.91
CA LEU A 91 -9.63 11.39 8.17
C LEU A 91 -9.64 11.08 9.67
N ARG A 92 -10.29 9.98 10.02
CA ARG A 92 -10.39 9.48 11.40
C ARG A 92 -10.09 7.99 11.44
N PRO A 93 -9.52 7.47 12.55
CA PRO A 93 -9.34 6.04 12.70
C PRO A 93 -10.68 5.34 12.67
N GLN A 94 -10.74 4.21 11.98
CA GLN A 94 -11.97 3.43 11.86
C GLN A 94 -11.87 2.17 12.72
N ALA A 95 -12.69 2.11 13.76
CA ALA A 95 -12.84 0.90 14.55
C ALA A 95 -13.42 -0.24 13.68
N THR A 96 -12.92 -1.44 13.90
CA THR A 96 -13.33 -2.68 13.22
C THR A 96 -13.54 -3.78 14.25
N ARG A 97 -13.99 -4.96 13.81
CA ARG A 97 -14.01 -6.16 14.66
C ARG A 97 -12.61 -6.68 15.00
N ILE A 98 -11.60 -6.31 14.20
CA ILE A 98 -10.21 -6.75 14.38
C ILE A 98 -9.44 -5.77 15.29
N SER A 99 -9.69 -4.46 15.12
CA SER A 99 -9.01 -3.39 15.84
C SER A 99 -9.96 -2.27 16.28
N GLU A 100 -9.97 -1.96 17.57
CA GLU A 100 -10.82 -0.92 18.18
C GLU A 100 -10.42 0.50 17.76
N ASP A 101 -9.17 0.72 17.39
CA ASP A 101 -8.63 2.02 17.00
C ASP A 101 -8.19 2.08 15.53
N GLY A 102 -8.53 1.05 14.75
CA GLY A 102 -8.16 0.91 13.36
C GLY A 102 -6.69 0.55 13.13
N LEU A 103 -5.87 0.41 14.17
CA LEU A 103 -4.49 -0.08 14.05
C LEU A 103 -4.42 -1.58 14.29
N SER A 104 -3.90 -2.33 13.34
CA SER A 104 -3.59 -3.75 13.47
C SER A 104 -2.09 -3.99 13.28
N VAL A 105 -1.51 -4.86 14.10
CA VAL A 105 -0.07 -5.15 14.08
C VAL A 105 0.14 -6.66 14.09
N TYR A 106 0.93 -7.14 13.12
CA TYR A 106 1.24 -8.55 12.91
C TYR A 106 2.75 -8.75 12.96
N ASN A 107 3.21 -9.72 13.76
CA ASN A 107 4.63 -9.99 13.96
C ASN A 107 4.91 -11.48 13.93
N THR A 108 6.04 -11.86 13.34
CA THR A 108 6.58 -13.19 13.58
C THR A 108 7.11 -13.28 15.02
N PRO A 109 7.10 -14.46 15.65
CA PRO A 109 7.62 -14.63 17.02
C PRO A 109 9.08 -14.22 17.19
N ASP A 110 9.86 -14.30 16.11
CA ASP A 110 11.28 -13.92 16.07
C ASP A 110 11.51 -12.48 15.61
N GLU A 111 10.45 -11.69 15.45
CA GLU A 111 10.48 -10.29 15.00
C GLU A 111 11.18 -10.08 13.64
N SER A 112 11.36 -11.14 12.84
CA SER A 112 11.96 -11.03 11.50
C SER A 112 11.05 -10.40 10.45
N LEU A 113 9.74 -10.43 10.69
CA LEU A 113 8.71 -9.71 9.94
C LEU A 113 7.81 -8.95 10.91
N SER A 114 7.51 -7.70 10.55
CA SER A 114 6.48 -6.88 11.18
C SER A 114 5.65 -6.18 10.13
N ILE A 115 4.33 -6.17 10.33
CA ILE A 115 3.39 -5.44 9.50
C ILE A 115 2.49 -4.62 10.42
N ALA A 116 2.40 -3.33 10.18
CA ALA A 116 1.44 -2.44 10.81
C ALA A 116 0.47 -1.91 9.75
N LEU A 117 -0.83 -1.92 10.03
CA LEU A 117 -1.88 -1.37 9.17
C LEU A 117 -2.77 -0.44 9.98
N GLN A 118 -2.91 0.81 9.53
CA GLN A 118 -3.88 1.76 10.04
C GLN A 118 -5.00 1.91 9.01
N VAL A 119 -6.24 1.72 9.45
CA VAL A 119 -7.43 1.97 8.65
C VAL A 119 -8.20 3.20 9.14
N GLY A 120 -8.85 3.89 8.21
CA GLY A 120 -9.61 5.09 8.50
C GLY A 120 -10.66 5.41 7.45
N THR A 121 -11.50 6.40 7.77
CA THR A 121 -12.56 6.93 6.91
C THR A 121 -12.56 8.45 7.01
N GLY A 122 -13.20 9.14 6.05
CA GLY A 122 -13.31 10.59 6.06
C GLY A 122 -14.19 11.12 4.94
N GLU A 123 -14.09 12.42 4.68
CA GLU A 123 -14.87 13.08 3.64
C GLU A 123 -14.51 12.54 2.25
N GLY A 124 -15.52 12.02 1.53
CA GLY A 124 -15.33 11.43 0.21
C GLY A 124 -14.53 10.12 0.20
N VAL A 125 -14.17 9.58 1.37
CA VAL A 125 -13.33 8.39 1.52
C VAL A 125 -14.08 7.31 2.29
N GLU A 126 -14.49 6.27 1.57
CA GLU A 126 -15.11 5.08 2.14
C GLU A 126 -14.11 4.26 2.97
N TRP A 127 -12.83 4.25 2.56
CA TRP A 127 -11.79 3.54 3.29
C TRP A 127 -10.39 4.05 2.93
N LEU A 128 -9.55 4.26 3.93
CA LEU A 128 -8.11 4.45 3.75
C LEU A 128 -7.37 3.32 4.46
N VAL A 129 -6.34 2.78 3.81
CA VAL A 129 -5.41 1.83 4.40
C VAL A 129 -4.00 2.38 4.26
N ALA A 130 -3.32 2.56 5.38
CA ALA A 130 -1.90 2.85 5.42
C ALA A 130 -1.18 1.66 6.04
N SER A 131 -0.20 1.08 5.34
CA SER A 131 0.57 -0.04 5.89
C SER A 131 2.07 0.19 5.85
N THR A 132 2.76 -0.52 6.72
CA THR A 132 4.21 -0.54 6.80
C THR A 132 4.66 -1.93 7.16
N THR A 133 5.57 -2.45 6.36
CA THR A 133 6.17 -3.77 6.55
C THR A 133 7.68 -3.61 6.73
N ALA A 134 8.23 -4.31 7.71
CA ALA A 134 9.67 -4.49 7.89
C ALA A 134 10.01 -5.99 7.84
N LEU A 135 10.89 -6.35 6.92
CA LEU A 135 11.44 -7.69 6.70
C LEU A 135 12.94 -7.65 7.03
N VAL A 136 13.27 -7.68 8.32
CA VAL A 136 14.63 -7.42 8.83
C VAL A 136 15.64 -8.41 8.27
N LYS A 137 15.27 -9.70 8.14
CA LYS A 137 16.16 -10.74 7.59
C LYS A 137 16.57 -10.46 6.13
N PHE A 138 15.71 -9.79 5.37
CA PHE A 138 15.98 -9.41 3.99
C PHE A 138 16.52 -7.98 3.86
N GLY A 139 16.69 -7.28 5.00
CA GLY A 139 17.11 -5.89 5.04
C GLY A 139 16.20 -4.99 4.21
N GLY A 140 14.89 -5.27 4.20
CA GLY A 140 13.95 -4.64 3.28
C GLY A 140 12.58 -4.43 3.92
N GLY A 141 11.69 -3.74 3.22
CA GLY A 141 10.37 -3.42 3.72
C GLY A 141 9.56 -2.62 2.72
N THR A 142 8.29 -2.42 3.06
CA THR A 142 7.33 -1.70 2.20
C THR A 142 6.58 -0.65 3.01
N ILE A 143 6.14 0.39 2.32
CA ILE A 143 5.13 1.32 2.81
C ILE A 143 4.04 1.42 1.76
N ARG A 144 2.79 1.54 2.20
CA ARG A 144 1.64 1.63 1.30
C ARG A 144 0.60 2.59 1.82
N ILE A 145 -0.06 3.27 0.90
CA ILE A 145 -1.24 4.11 1.14
C ILE A 145 -2.25 3.77 0.04
N ASN A 146 -3.43 3.32 0.42
CA ASN A 146 -4.57 3.12 -0.48
C ASN A 146 -5.73 3.98 -0.01
N VAL A 147 -6.28 4.80 -0.90
CA VAL A 147 -7.47 5.61 -0.63
C VAL A 147 -8.59 5.14 -1.55
N PHE A 148 -9.63 4.58 -0.94
CA PHE A 148 -10.86 4.17 -1.59
C PHE A 148 -11.87 5.31 -1.45
N PRO A 149 -12.19 6.01 -2.55
CA PRO A 149 -13.24 7.01 -2.53
C PRO A 149 -14.59 6.31 -2.33
N ASP A 150 -15.51 6.97 -1.65
CA ASP A 150 -16.89 6.49 -1.62
C ASP A 150 -17.56 6.61 -3.00
N GLN A 151 -18.80 6.12 -3.11
CA GLN A 151 -19.53 6.15 -4.37
C GLN A 151 -20.27 7.47 -4.63
N THR A 152 -20.09 8.47 -3.76
CA THR A 152 -20.56 9.84 -4.01
C THR A 152 -19.56 10.62 -4.87
N LEU A 153 -18.34 10.13 -5.03
CA LEU A 153 -17.32 10.70 -5.91
C LEU A 153 -16.94 9.72 -7.02
N SER A 154 -16.76 10.25 -8.23
CA SER A 154 -16.32 9.48 -9.40
C SER A 154 -14.79 9.41 -9.54
N VAL A 155 -14.04 9.99 -8.61
CA VAL A 155 -12.57 10.00 -8.67
C VAL A 155 -11.95 8.59 -8.62
N PRO A 156 -10.76 8.38 -9.23
CA PRO A 156 -10.04 7.11 -9.15
C PRO A 156 -9.67 6.75 -7.72
N LYS A 157 -9.39 5.47 -7.47
CA LYS A 157 -8.71 5.06 -6.24
C LYS A 157 -7.25 5.49 -6.29
N LEU A 158 -6.71 5.99 -5.18
CA LEU A 158 -5.30 6.37 -5.09
C LEU A 158 -4.48 5.24 -4.46
N ASP A 159 -3.47 4.76 -5.19
CA ASP A 159 -2.49 3.81 -4.69
C ASP A 159 -1.10 4.38 -4.71
N ILE A 160 -0.41 4.24 -3.58
CA ILE A 160 0.99 4.59 -3.43
C ILE A 160 1.66 3.46 -2.67
N GLU A 161 2.71 2.90 -3.26
CA GLU A 161 3.55 1.90 -2.63
C GLU A 161 5.00 2.19 -2.93
N LEU A 162 5.84 2.15 -1.90
CA LEU A 162 7.29 2.16 -2.03
C LEU A 162 7.81 0.90 -1.36
N PHE A 163 8.59 0.11 -2.07
CA PHE A 163 9.14 -1.13 -1.54
C PHE A 163 10.64 -1.23 -1.81
N PHE A 164 11.36 -1.54 -0.74
CA PHE A 164 12.81 -1.58 -0.69
C PHE A 164 13.28 -3.01 -0.42
N PHE A 165 13.99 -3.59 -1.39
CA PHE A 165 14.56 -4.93 -1.28
C PHE A 165 15.88 -5.02 -2.03
N PHE A 166 16.86 -5.71 -1.44
CA PHE A 166 18.14 -6.05 -2.09
C PHE A 166 18.87 -4.84 -2.72
N GLY A 167 18.89 -3.70 -2.03
CA GLY A 167 19.56 -2.49 -2.50
C GLY A 167 18.84 -1.77 -3.64
N ARG A 168 17.61 -2.17 -3.96
CA ARG A 168 16.73 -1.46 -4.90
C ARG A 168 15.52 -0.90 -4.17
N ILE A 169 15.04 0.22 -4.65
CA ILE A 169 13.74 0.76 -4.30
C ILE A 169 12.86 0.74 -5.53
N ASN A 170 11.61 0.36 -5.36
CA ASN A 170 10.61 0.44 -6.40
C ASN A 170 9.43 1.25 -5.89
N MET A 171 8.79 1.94 -6.81
CA MET A 171 7.65 2.81 -6.59
C MET A 171 6.52 2.34 -7.49
N TYR A 172 5.34 2.24 -6.90
CA TYR A 172 4.08 2.08 -7.60
C TYR A 172 3.17 3.22 -7.16
N ILE A 173 2.86 4.15 -8.08
CA ILE A 173 1.82 5.16 -7.88
C ILE A 173 0.79 4.97 -8.97
N ASN A 174 -0.48 4.90 -8.60
CA ASN A 174 -1.54 4.73 -9.57
C ASN A 174 -2.81 5.47 -9.18
N PHE A 175 -3.45 6.04 -10.19
CA PHE A 175 -4.87 6.33 -10.16
C PHE A 175 -5.55 5.08 -10.70
N VAL A 176 -6.08 4.24 -9.81
CA VAL A 176 -6.76 3.01 -10.23
C VAL A 176 -8.15 3.39 -10.71
N ALA A 177 -8.39 3.24 -12.02
CA ALA A 177 -9.67 3.55 -12.63
C ALA A 177 -10.80 2.71 -12.03
N ARG A 178 -11.96 3.34 -11.84
CA ARG A 178 -13.20 2.68 -11.36
C ARG A 178 -14.19 2.46 -12.51
N THR A 179 -13.66 2.32 -13.73
CA THR A 179 -14.35 2.13 -15.00
C THR A 179 -13.39 1.46 -16.00
N ASP A 180 -13.90 1.02 -17.14
CA ASP A 180 -13.07 0.54 -18.25
C ASP A 180 -12.55 1.74 -19.07
N LEU A 181 -11.25 2.04 -18.95
CA LEU A 181 -10.61 3.18 -19.63
C LEU A 181 -10.62 3.09 -21.16
N VAL A 182 -10.84 1.91 -21.75
CA VAL A 182 -10.94 1.76 -23.21
C VAL A 182 -12.31 2.24 -23.69
N LEU A 183 -13.34 2.05 -22.88
CA LEU A 183 -14.73 2.41 -23.23
C LEU A 183 -15.14 3.78 -22.70
N ASP A 184 -14.45 4.27 -21.68
CA ASP A 184 -14.78 5.52 -20.96
C ASP A 184 -13.73 6.60 -21.23
N GLU A 185 -13.79 7.16 -22.45
CA GLU A 185 -12.86 8.21 -22.89
C GLU A 185 -12.95 9.48 -22.04
N GLU A 186 -14.15 9.79 -21.51
CA GLU A 186 -14.35 10.96 -20.66
C GLU A 186 -13.61 10.80 -19.34
N TYR A 187 -13.72 9.65 -18.68
CA TYR A 187 -12.98 9.34 -17.46
C TYR A 187 -11.46 9.39 -17.68
N LEU A 188 -10.99 8.78 -18.77
CA LEU A 188 -9.59 8.82 -19.16
C LEU A 188 -9.10 10.26 -19.34
N SER A 189 -9.85 11.07 -20.09
CA SER A 189 -9.50 12.47 -20.30
C SER A 189 -9.49 13.25 -18.98
N ARG A 190 -10.53 13.08 -18.17
CA ARG A 190 -10.74 13.81 -16.93
C ARG A 190 -9.61 13.56 -15.93
N TYR A 191 -9.26 12.30 -15.65
CA TYR A 191 -8.35 12.00 -14.53
C TYR A 191 -6.89 11.76 -14.94
N TYR A 192 -6.61 11.50 -16.22
CA TYR A 192 -5.25 11.20 -16.67
C TYR A 192 -4.65 12.31 -17.53
N LYS A 193 -5.48 13.06 -18.27
CA LYS A 193 -5.02 14.11 -19.20
C LYS A 193 -5.25 15.53 -18.68
N THR A 194 -6.25 15.74 -17.83
CA THR A 194 -6.49 17.06 -17.22
C THR A 194 -5.35 17.45 -16.30
N LYS A 195 -4.92 18.71 -16.43
CA LYS A 195 -3.90 19.30 -15.57
C LYS A 195 -4.55 19.87 -14.31
N GLY A 196 -3.95 19.58 -13.16
CA GLY A 196 -4.30 20.27 -11.93
C GLY A 196 -3.75 21.71 -11.89
N SER A 197 -3.98 22.39 -10.77
CA SER A 197 -3.55 23.75 -10.49
C SER A 197 -2.03 23.95 -10.63
N ALA A 198 -1.26 22.90 -10.34
CA ALA A 198 0.19 22.86 -10.49
C ALA A 198 0.68 22.61 -11.94
N GLY A 199 -0.21 22.63 -12.93
CA GLY A 199 0.13 22.65 -14.36
C GLY A 199 0.54 21.31 -14.98
N HIS A 200 0.34 20.20 -14.26
CA HIS A 200 0.64 18.84 -14.73
C HIS A 200 -0.57 17.92 -14.55
N SER A 201 -0.72 16.98 -15.48
CA SER A 201 -1.64 15.86 -15.41
C SER A 201 -0.95 14.62 -14.83
N PHE A 202 -1.72 13.56 -14.54
CA PHE A 202 -1.13 12.30 -14.11
C PHE A 202 -0.27 11.66 -15.23
N HIS A 203 -0.68 11.81 -16.50
CA HIS A 203 0.12 11.37 -17.63
C HIS A 203 1.42 12.15 -17.77
N ASP A 204 1.44 13.46 -17.50
CA ASP A 204 2.68 14.24 -17.50
C ASP A 204 3.67 13.71 -16.44
N LEU A 205 3.17 13.38 -15.23
CA LEU A 205 3.99 12.76 -14.17
C LEU A 205 4.58 11.42 -14.63
N GLN A 206 3.77 10.62 -15.33
CA GLN A 206 4.21 9.34 -15.86
C GLN A 206 5.33 9.51 -16.90
N LEU A 207 5.16 10.42 -17.86
CA LEU A 207 6.17 10.68 -18.89
C LEU A 207 7.48 11.19 -18.28
N GLU A 208 7.40 12.11 -17.32
CA GLU A 208 8.55 12.61 -16.58
C GLU A 208 9.30 11.46 -15.88
N CYS A 209 8.57 10.59 -15.18
CA CYS A 209 9.14 9.45 -14.48
C CYS A 209 9.78 8.43 -15.43
N MET A 210 9.19 8.19 -16.61
CA MET A 210 9.73 7.30 -17.63
C MET A 210 10.97 7.85 -18.35
N GLN A 211 11.13 9.18 -18.38
CA GLN A 211 12.28 9.85 -19.01
C GLN A 211 13.45 10.04 -18.04
N ASP A 212 13.26 9.77 -16.75
CA ASP A 212 14.29 9.90 -15.74
C ASP A 212 15.35 8.79 -15.88
N ALA A 213 16.60 9.17 -16.11
CA ALA A 213 17.70 8.23 -16.36
C ALA A 213 18.06 7.34 -15.16
N GLU A 214 17.68 7.73 -13.94
CA GLU A 214 17.91 6.93 -12.72
C GLU A 214 16.78 5.92 -12.47
N MET A 215 15.68 6.02 -13.21
CA MET A 215 14.51 5.17 -13.10
C MET A 215 14.49 4.11 -14.20
N SER A 216 14.00 2.92 -13.86
CA SER A 216 13.86 1.81 -14.80
C SER A 216 12.50 1.14 -14.64
N PRO A 217 11.82 0.79 -15.74
CA PRO A 217 10.55 0.05 -15.72
C PRO A 217 10.60 -1.14 -14.78
N PHE A 218 9.64 -1.19 -13.85
CA PHE A 218 9.38 -2.39 -13.07
C PHE A 218 8.15 -3.08 -13.64
N GLU A 219 8.30 -4.36 -13.99
CA GLU A 219 7.18 -5.19 -14.43
C GLU A 219 6.93 -6.28 -13.39
N SER A 220 5.71 -6.37 -12.89
CA SER A 220 5.32 -7.43 -11.96
C SER A 220 5.36 -8.80 -12.65
N ARG A 221 5.79 -9.83 -11.91
CA ARG A 221 5.75 -11.22 -12.39
C ARG A 221 4.34 -11.81 -12.38
N SER A 222 3.42 -11.22 -11.60
CA SER A 222 2.03 -11.68 -11.55
C SER A 222 1.23 -11.04 -12.68
N ILE A 223 0.49 -11.88 -13.41
CA ILE A 223 -0.43 -11.40 -14.45
C ILE A 223 -1.59 -10.59 -13.84
N ASP A 224 -2.13 -11.03 -12.70
CA ASP A 224 -3.13 -10.28 -11.93
C ASP A 224 -2.62 -8.87 -11.59
N MET A 225 -1.36 -8.78 -11.17
CA MET A 225 -0.74 -7.50 -10.86
C MET A 225 -0.49 -6.65 -12.09
N ARG A 226 -0.06 -7.23 -13.22
CA ARG A 226 0.12 -6.47 -14.47
C ARG A 226 -1.19 -5.86 -14.99
N VAL A 227 -2.33 -6.49 -14.72
CA VAL A 227 -3.65 -5.93 -15.03
C VAL A 227 -3.94 -4.71 -14.16
N LEU A 228 -3.65 -4.77 -12.85
CA LEU A 228 -3.85 -3.63 -11.95
C LEU A 228 -2.83 -2.51 -12.15
N THR A 229 -1.57 -2.85 -12.37
CA THR A 229 -0.46 -1.90 -12.55
C THR A 229 -0.31 -1.52 -14.02
N GLY A 230 -1.42 -1.40 -14.76
CA GLY A 230 -1.43 -1.22 -16.20
C GLY A 230 -0.64 0.00 -16.70
N GLN A 231 -0.71 0.24 -18.01
CA GLN A 231 0.08 1.25 -18.71
C GLN A 231 -0.12 2.70 -18.25
N THR A 232 -1.03 2.98 -17.32
CA THR A 232 -1.27 4.30 -16.75
C THR A 232 -0.55 4.54 -15.43
N SER A 233 0.03 3.51 -14.81
CA SER A 233 0.72 3.65 -13.53
C SER A 233 2.16 4.18 -13.65
N LEU A 234 2.66 4.76 -12.57
CA LEU A 234 4.09 5.01 -12.38
C LEU A 234 4.67 3.80 -11.65
N PHE A 235 5.12 2.80 -12.40
CA PHE A 235 5.76 1.60 -11.84
C PHE A 235 7.24 1.54 -12.23
N GLN A 236 8.08 2.09 -11.38
CA GLN A 236 9.51 2.27 -11.65
C GLN A 236 10.39 1.82 -10.49
N GLY A 237 11.60 1.37 -10.80
CA GLY A 237 12.61 1.01 -9.83
C GLY A 237 13.93 1.73 -10.07
N ALA A 238 14.67 1.98 -8.98
CA ALA A 238 15.98 2.61 -8.98
C ALA A 238 16.92 1.93 -7.97
N HIS A 239 18.19 2.30 -8.00
CA HIS A 239 19.10 1.97 -6.90
C HIS A 239 18.64 2.67 -5.62
N ALA A 240 18.69 1.97 -4.48
CA ALA A 240 18.30 2.53 -3.20
C ALA A 240 19.31 3.59 -2.74
N SER A 241 18.93 4.86 -2.86
CA SER A 241 19.63 5.99 -2.26
C SER A 241 18.63 6.97 -1.66
N ILE A 242 19.12 7.94 -0.89
CA ILE A 242 18.29 9.01 -0.34
C ILE A 242 17.68 9.84 -1.47
N GLU A 243 18.50 10.21 -2.45
CA GLU A 243 18.10 11.03 -3.59
C GLU A 243 16.97 10.37 -4.39
N ASN A 244 17.06 9.05 -4.62
CA ASN A 244 16.02 8.31 -5.34
C ASN A 244 14.73 8.15 -4.51
N VAL A 245 14.82 8.01 -3.17
CA VAL A 245 13.64 8.04 -2.30
C VAL A 245 12.95 9.40 -2.34
N GLU A 246 13.71 10.50 -2.25
CA GLU A 246 13.17 11.86 -2.32
C GLU A 246 12.48 12.12 -3.66
N LYS A 247 13.12 11.71 -4.75
CA LYS A 247 12.58 11.79 -6.10
C LYS A 247 11.28 11.01 -6.26
N MET A 248 11.26 9.73 -5.85
CA MET A 248 10.04 8.90 -5.88
C MET A 248 8.93 9.51 -5.01
N THR A 249 9.30 10.04 -3.84
CA THR A 249 8.35 10.72 -2.94
C THR A 249 7.80 12.00 -3.56
N SER A 250 8.61 12.76 -4.31
CA SER A 250 8.16 13.95 -5.02
C SER A 250 7.03 13.61 -6.01
N TYR A 251 7.16 12.51 -6.76
CA TYR A 251 6.07 12.01 -7.61
C TYR A 251 4.83 11.64 -6.79
N ALA A 252 5.00 10.94 -5.66
CA ALA A 252 3.88 10.56 -4.79
C ALA A 252 3.13 11.78 -4.26
N LYS A 253 3.84 12.80 -3.75
CA LYS A 253 3.24 14.04 -3.24
C LYS A 253 2.51 14.83 -4.33
N ARG A 254 3.08 14.90 -5.54
CA ARG A 254 2.44 15.56 -6.70
C ARG A 254 1.17 14.81 -7.13
N ALA A 255 1.22 13.48 -7.16
CA ALA A 255 0.04 12.66 -7.44
C ALA A 255 -1.05 12.82 -6.37
N VAL A 256 -0.69 12.87 -5.08
CA VAL A 256 -1.61 13.15 -3.97
C VAL A 256 -2.26 14.52 -4.13
N SER A 257 -1.47 15.56 -4.42
CA SER A 257 -1.99 16.91 -4.64
C SER A 257 -3.00 16.94 -5.78
N LEU A 258 -2.67 16.34 -6.93
CA LEU A 258 -3.56 16.27 -8.08
C LEU A 258 -4.84 15.48 -7.76
N TRP A 259 -4.71 14.35 -7.07
CA TRP A 259 -5.85 13.53 -6.66
C TRP A 259 -6.79 14.29 -5.71
N LEU A 260 -6.24 15.04 -4.75
CA LEU A 260 -7.01 15.85 -3.81
C LEU A 260 -7.78 16.97 -4.51
N GLU A 261 -7.20 17.59 -5.55
CA GLU A 261 -7.93 18.57 -6.37
C GLU A 261 -9.14 17.92 -7.04
N PHE A 262 -8.97 16.73 -7.63
CA PHE A 262 -10.09 16.00 -8.21
C PHE A 262 -11.13 15.61 -7.15
N ALA A 263 -10.71 15.11 -5.99
CA ALA A 263 -11.63 14.69 -4.93
C ALA A 263 -12.48 15.86 -4.38
N LYS A 264 -12.00 17.09 -4.51
CA LYS A 264 -12.67 18.32 -4.05
C LYS A 264 -13.42 19.06 -5.16
N ALA A 265 -13.29 18.62 -6.41
CA ALA A 265 -13.95 19.27 -7.54
C ALA A 265 -15.43 18.87 -7.59
N GLU A 266 -16.31 19.88 -7.68
CA GLU A 266 -17.78 19.70 -7.65
C GLU A 266 -18.30 18.79 -8.77
N ASP A 267 -17.65 18.82 -9.93
CA ASP A 267 -18.02 18.04 -11.11
C ASP A 267 -17.72 16.54 -11.00
N THR A 268 -17.09 16.11 -9.90
CA THR A 268 -16.86 14.70 -9.59
C THR A 268 -17.98 14.07 -8.76
N ALA A 269 -18.90 14.88 -8.24
CA ALA A 269 -20.05 14.41 -7.47
C ALA A 269 -20.95 13.51 -8.31
N VAL A 270 -21.32 12.36 -7.76
CA VAL A 270 -22.19 11.37 -8.38
C VAL A 270 -23.61 11.60 -7.90
N THR A 271 -24.47 12.10 -8.78
CA THR A 271 -25.88 12.36 -8.48
C THR A 271 -26.79 11.19 -8.84
N GLU A 272 -26.39 10.36 -9.80
CA GLU A 272 -27.20 9.26 -10.32
C GLU A 272 -26.93 7.94 -9.57
N PRO A 273 -27.96 7.30 -8.96
CA PRO A 273 -27.78 6.05 -8.21
C PRO A 273 -27.15 4.91 -9.04
N SER A 274 -27.49 4.82 -10.32
CA SER A 274 -26.93 3.79 -11.21
C SER A 274 -25.43 3.94 -11.44
N GLN A 275 -24.90 5.16 -11.38
CA GLN A 275 -23.46 5.41 -11.46
C GLN A 275 -22.76 5.00 -10.15
N ALA A 276 -23.36 5.32 -9.00
CA ALA A 276 -22.85 4.88 -7.71
C ALA A 276 -22.80 3.34 -7.59
N GLU A 277 -23.79 2.63 -8.12
CA GLU A 277 -23.79 1.15 -8.19
C GLU A 277 -22.66 0.60 -9.08
N LYS A 278 -22.44 1.20 -10.26
CA LYS A 278 -21.32 0.82 -11.14
C LYS A 278 -19.97 1.00 -10.45
N LEU A 279 -19.77 2.13 -9.78
CA LEU A 279 -18.54 2.39 -9.02
C LEU A 279 -18.34 1.33 -7.93
N ARG A 280 -19.39 1.01 -7.16
CA ARG A 280 -19.34 -0.05 -6.13
C ARG A 280 -18.95 -1.40 -6.71
N PHE A 281 -19.46 -1.74 -7.89
CA PHE A 281 -19.13 -2.98 -8.57
C PHE A 281 -17.65 -3.04 -8.96
N TYR A 282 -17.11 -1.95 -9.53
CA TYR A 282 -15.70 -1.87 -9.87
C TYR A 282 -14.80 -1.94 -8.63
N ASP A 283 -15.12 -1.18 -7.57
CA ASP A 283 -14.35 -1.20 -6.31
C ASP A 283 -14.27 -2.62 -5.73
N ARG A 284 -15.40 -3.33 -5.69
CA ARG A 284 -15.45 -4.72 -5.22
C ARG A 284 -14.64 -5.68 -6.09
N SER A 285 -14.62 -5.46 -7.40
CA SER A 285 -13.82 -6.26 -8.32
C SER A 285 -12.31 -6.03 -8.11
N LEU A 286 -11.92 -4.78 -7.83
CA LEU A 286 -10.53 -4.43 -7.51
C LEU A 286 -10.03 -5.12 -6.24
N TYR A 287 -10.87 -5.24 -5.21
CA TYR A 287 -10.54 -5.97 -3.99
C TYR A 287 -10.12 -7.43 -4.26
N GLY A 288 -10.78 -8.10 -5.21
CA GLY A 288 -10.49 -9.49 -5.55
C GLY A 288 -9.05 -9.74 -6.02
N PHE A 289 -8.36 -8.73 -6.56
CA PHE A 289 -6.95 -8.85 -6.94
C PHE A 289 -6.01 -8.89 -5.74
N ALA A 290 -6.31 -8.17 -4.67
CA ALA A 290 -5.49 -8.21 -3.44
C ALA A 290 -5.51 -9.62 -2.82
N TRP A 291 -6.65 -10.32 -2.89
CA TRP A 291 -6.76 -11.71 -2.44
C TRP A 291 -5.97 -12.71 -3.29
N ARG A 292 -5.71 -12.37 -4.56
CA ARG A 292 -4.93 -13.19 -5.51
C ARG A 292 -3.47 -12.76 -5.64
N ASP A 293 -3.00 -11.84 -4.79
CA ASP A 293 -1.60 -11.44 -4.80
C ASP A 293 -0.71 -12.68 -4.56
N PRO A 294 0.25 -13.00 -5.45
CA PRO A 294 1.12 -14.17 -5.27
C PRO A 294 1.98 -14.10 -4.00
N ASP A 295 2.17 -12.91 -3.41
CA ASP A 295 2.93 -12.78 -2.18
C ASP A 295 2.11 -13.18 -0.94
N ASN A 296 0.78 -13.34 -1.06
CA ASN A 296 -0.07 -13.81 0.03
C ASN A 296 0.38 -15.16 0.59
N GLU A 297 0.71 -16.14 -0.25
CA GLU A 297 1.18 -17.46 0.23
C GLU A 297 2.47 -17.34 1.07
N LYS A 298 3.37 -16.43 0.68
CA LYS A 298 4.62 -16.18 1.43
C LYS A 298 4.33 -15.48 2.75
N VAL A 299 3.38 -14.55 2.76
CA VAL A 299 2.97 -13.86 3.99
C VAL A 299 2.28 -14.84 4.95
N ALA A 300 1.35 -15.68 4.46
CA ALA A 300 0.72 -16.74 5.25
C ALA A 300 1.76 -17.68 5.89
N ALA A 301 2.79 -18.08 5.14
CA ALA A 301 3.85 -18.92 5.67
C ALA A 301 4.65 -18.27 6.81
N LEU A 302 4.61 -16.93 6.93
CA LEU A 302 5.31 -16.18 7.98
C LEU A 302 4.40 -15.85 9.17
N ILE A 303 3.18 -15.35 8.95
CA ILE A 303 2.28 -14.88 10.02
C ILE A 303 1.09 -15.79 10.31
N GLY A 304 0.89 -16.84 9.51
CA GLY A 304 -0.27 -17.73 9.58
C GLY A 304 -1.44 -17.26 8.70
N GLU A 305 -2.30 -18.21 8.33
CA GLU A 305 -3.46 -17.98 7.46
C GLU A 305 -4.49 -17.02 8.08
N ASP A 306 -4.80 -17.20 9.37
CA ASP A 306 -5.79 -16.36 10.07
C ASP A 306 -5.35 -14.88 10.10
N ALA A 307 -4.07 -14.63 10.35
CA ALA A 307 -3.50 -13.29 10.37
C ALA A 307 -3.48 -12.66 8.97
N LEU A 308 -3.14 -13.44 7.94
CA LEU A 308 -3.24 -12.99 6.55
C LEU A 308 -4.69 -12.64 6.19
N GLN A 309 -5.65 -13.50 6.56
CA GLN A 309 -7.06 -13.27 6.27
C GLN A 309 -7.55 -11.96 6.91
N GLU A 310 -7.25 -11.73 8.19
CA GLU A 310 -7.57 -10.46 8.87
C GLU A 310 -6.94 -9.26 8.16
N MET A 311 -5.66 -9.37 7.76
CA MET A 311 -4.94 -8.32 7.06
C MET A 311 -5.56 -8.00 5.69
N LEU A 312 -5.95 -9.02 4.93
CA LEU A 312 -6.60 -8.85 3.63
C LEU A 312 -7.97 -8.21 3.79
N GLN A 313 -8.76 -8.66 4.77
CA GLN A 313 -10.06 -8.06 5.06
C GLN A 313 -9.95 -6.57 5.41
N LEU A 314 -8.94 -6.18 6.22
CA LEU A 314 -8.64 -4.78 6.52
C LEU A 314 -8.17 -4.02 5.27
N SER A 315 -7.34 -4.64 4.44
CA SER A 315 -6.78 -3.99 3.24
C SER A 315 -7.83 -3.76 2.15
N THR A 316 -8.89 -4.57 2.12
CA THR A 316 -9.93 -4.53 1.09
C THR A 316 -11.29 -4.06 1.60
N ARG A 317 -11.38 -3.52 2.82
CA ARG A 317 -12.65 -3.12 3.45
C ARG A 317 -13.74 -4.20 3.31
N ASP A 318 -13.41 -5.43 3.70
CA ASP A 318 -14.37 -6.52 3.68
C ASP A 318 -15.57 -6.19 4.60
N ASP A 319 -16.80 -6.35 4.12
CA ASP A 319 -17.98 -5.95 4.91
C ASP A 319 -18.08 -6.76 6.23
N SER A 320 -17.45 -7.95 6.33
CA SER A 320 -17.44 -8.78 7.55
C SER A 320 -16.65 -8.19 8.72
N ILE A 321 -15.74 -7.25 8.48
CA ILE A 321 -14.92 -6.62 9.53
C ILE A 321 -15.56 -5.36 10.12
N LEU A 322 -16.63 -4.86 9.52
CA LEU A 322 -17.38 -3.73 10.03
C LEU A 322 -18.13 -4.13 11.31
N GLN A 323 -18.11 -3.25 12.32
CA GLN A 323 -18.95 -3.44 13.50
C GLN A 323 -20.40 -3.21 13.08
N THR A 324 -21.23 -4.25 13.18
CA THR A 324 -22.69 -4.11 13.03
C THR A 324 -23.19 -3.24 14.17
N MET A 325 -23.82 -2.11 13.83
CA MET A 325 -24.52 -1.24 14.79
C MET A 325 -25.70 -1.96 15.43
#